data_AF-A0A1C4ZGG1-F1
#
_entry.id   AF-A0A1C4ZGG1-F1
#
_cell.length_a   1.000
_cell.length_b   1.000
_cell.length_c   1.000
_cell.angle_alpha   90.00
_cell.angle_beta   90.00
_cell.angle_gamma   90.00
#
_symmetry.space_group_name_H-M   'P 1'
#
loop_
_entity.id
_entity.type
_entity.pdbx_description
1 polymer ?
#
loop_
_entity_poly.entity_id
_entity_poly.type
_entity_poly.pdbx_seq_one_letter_code
_entity_poly.pdbx_strand_id
1 'polypeptide(L)' 'MPLLRIHLDSDPTAARRVLQTHREGGVHHESREAAREQVWRQGRTPAGDPVFVGVTNGRRNVQLLYDVEVYSDTVS' A
#
# COMPACT_ATOMS: atom_id res chain seq x y z
N MET A 1 -5.10 16.11 -3.71
CA MET A 1 -5.70 15.00 -2.96
C MET A 1 -4.79 14.67 -1.79
N PRO A 2 -5.28 14.49 -0.55
CA PRO A 2 -4.46 14.03 0.56
C PRO A 2 -3.88 12.64 0.28
N LEU A 3 -2.66 12.37 0.79
CA LEU A 3 -2.04 11.06 0.76
C LEU A 3 -2.38 10.27 2.01
N LEU A 4 -2.80 9.02 1.83
CA LEU A 4 -3.09 8.06 2.89
C LEU A 4 -2.05 6.94 2.84
N ARG A 5 -1.35 6.72 3.96
CA ARG A 5 -0.45 5.58 4.10
C ARG A 5 -1.22 4.33 4.53
N ILE A 6 -1.14 3.29 3.70
CA ILE A 6 -1.72 1.97 3.92
C ILE A 6 -0.65 1.01 4.38
N HIS A 7 -0.99 0.23 5.40
CA HIS A 7 -0.19 -0.86 5.94
C HIS A 7 -0.92 -2.17 5.64
N LEU A 8 -0.25 -3.07 4.92
CA LEU A 8 -0.76 -4.42 4.68
C LEU A 8 0.11 -5.42 5.42
N ASP A 9 -0.52 -6.27 6.23
CA ASP A 9 0.19 -7.38 6.88
C ASP A 9 0.76 -8.35 5.84
N SER A 10 1.97 -8.82 6.10
CA SER A 10 2.67 -9.74 5.20
C SER A 10 3.60 -10.65 5.99
N ASP A 11 3.93 -11.80 5.40
CA ASP A 11 5.04 -12.60 5.89
C ASP A 11 6.38 -12.13 5.25
N PRO A 12 7.53 -12.45 5.88
CA PRO A 12 8.83 -12.01 5.36
C PRO A 12 9.15 -12.47 3.93
N THR A 13 8.63 -13.63 3.50
CA THR A 13 8.89 -14.19 2.17
C THR A 13 8.11 -13.42 1.12
N ALA A 14 6.81 -13.22 1.33
CA ALA A 14 5.96 -12.41 0.47
C ALA A 14 6.47 -10.97 0.37
N ALA A 15 6.80 -10.34 1.51
CA ALA A 15 7.32 -8.98 1.54
C ALA A 15 8.62 -8.82 0.75
N ARG A 16 9.51 -9.80 0.83
CA ARG A 16 10.75 -9.81 0.04
C ARG A 16 10.49 -9.89 -1.46
N ARG A 17 9.52 -10.70 -1.89
CA ARG A 17 9.13 -10.82 -3.31
C ARG A 17 8.58 -9.49 -3.83
N VAL A 18 7.63 -8.89 -3.12
CA VAL A 18 7.05 -7.58 -3.48
C VAL A 18 8.14 -6.50 -3.58
N LEU A 19 9.01 -6.43 -2.57
CA LEU A 19 10.13 -5.48 -2.56
C LEU A 19 11.07 -5.70 -3.75
N GLN A 20 11.39 -6.95 -4.09
CA GLN A 20 12.23 -7.27 -5.22
C GLN A 20 11.58 -6.85 -6.54
N THR A 21 10.31 -7.19 -6.76
CA THR A 21 9.56 -6.77 -7.96
C THR A 21 9.61 -5.26 -8.16
N HIS A 22 9.39 -4.47 -7.10
CA HIS A 22 9.44 -3.02 -7.19
C HIS A 22 10.86 -2.48 -7.42
N ARG A 23 11.90 -3.12 -6.85
CA ARG A 23 13.31 -2.76 -7.12
C ARG A 23 13.72 -3.00 -8.56
N GLU A 24 13.11 -3.98 -9.21
CA GLU A 24 13.32 -4.30 -10.63
C GLU A 24 12.50 -3.40 -11.57
N GLY A 25 11.77 -2.41 -11.03
CA GLY A 25 10.90 -1.51 -11.80
C GLY A 25 9.53 -2.11 -12.14
N GLY A 26 9.22 -3.30 -11.62
CA GLY A 26 7.94 -3.97 -11.80
C GLY A 26 6.86 -3.47 -10.82
N VAL A 27 5.65 -3.95 -11.05
CA VAL A 27 4.50 -3.74 -10.17
C VAL A 27 4.00 -5.09 -9.69
N HIS A 28 3.91 -5.27 -8.38
CA HIS A 28 3.23 -6.43 -7.81
C HIS A 28 1.72 -6.14 -7.73
N HIS A 29 0.96 -6.61 -8.74
CA HIS A 29 -0.46 -6.26 -8.91
C HIS A 29 -1.33 -6.65 -7.71
N GLU A 30 -1.13 -7.84 -7.15
CA GLU A 30 -1.96 -8.33 -6.04
C GLU A 30 -1.86 -7.43 -4.79
N SER A 31 -0.63 -7.04 -4.41
CA SER A 31 -0.45 -6.17 -3.24
C SER A 31 -0.87 -4.72 -3.51
N ARG A 32 -0.79 -4.27 -4.77
CA ARG A 32 -1.31 -2.97 -5.18
C ARG A 32 -2.83 -2.92 -5.07
N GLU A 33 -3.55 -3.94 -5.55
CA GLU A 33 -5.01 -4.00 -5.40
C GLU A 33 -5.43 -4.19 -3.95
N ALA A 34 -4.70 -4.99 -3.16
CA ALA A 34 -4.93 -5.10 -1.72
C ALA A 34 -4.80 -3.74 -1.00
N ALA A 35 -3.83 -2.90 -1.41
CA ALA A 35 -3.69 -1.55 -0.87
C ALA A 35 -4.91 -0.68 -1.22
N ARG A 36 -5.41 -0.77 -2.47
CA ARG A 36 -6.63 -0.06 -2.90
C ARG A 36 -7.85 -0.51 -2.11
N GLU A 37 -8.04 -1.82 -1.93
CA GLU A 37 -9.14 -2.36 -1.12
C GLU A 37 -9.09 -1.86 0.32
N GLN A 38 -7.90 -1.77 0.91
CA GLN A 38 -7.74 -1.31 2.28
C GLN A 38 -8.15 0.17 2.45
N VAL A 39 -7.98 1.02 1.42
CA VAL A 39 -8.50 2.39 1.41
C VAL A 39 -10.02 2.40 1.56
N TRP A 40 -10.72 1.56 0.78
CA TRP A 40 -12.18 1.42 0.88
C TRP A 40 -12.62 0.92 2.25
N ARG A 41 -11.91 -0.05 2.82
CA ARG A 41 -12.19 -0.58 4.18
C ARG A 41 -12.01 0.48 5.27
N GLN A 42 -11.19 1.50 5.03
CA GLN A 42 -11.03 2.65 5.93
C GLN A 42 -12.07 3.76 5.68
N GLY A 43 -13.05 3.54 4.80
CA GLY A 43 -14.11 4.51 4.49
C GLY A 43 -13.65 5.68 3.62
N ARG A 44 -12.48 5.56 2.94
CA ARG A 44 -11.96 6.58 2.04
C ARG A 44 -12.14 6.15 0.58
N THR A 45 -12.14 7.13 -0.33
CA THR A 45 -12.20 6.88 -1.77
C THR A 45 -10.81 7.08 -2.39
N PRO A 46 -10.18 6.05 -2.98
CA PRO A 46 -8.91 6.20 -3.68
C PRO A 46 -9.10 7.10 -4.92
N ALA A 47 -8.22 8.09 -5.06
CA ALA A 47 -8.18 9.06 -6.15
C ALA A 47 -7.04 8.80 -7.15
N GLY A 48 -6.14 7.86 -6.82
CA GLY A 48 -4.99 7.51 -7.65
C GLY A 48 -4.59 6.05 -7.46
N ASP A 49 -3.46 5.71 -8.06
CA ASP A 49 -2.88 4.38 -7.95
C ASP A 49 -2.01 4.25 -6.70
N PRO A 50 -2.08 3.13 -5.96
CA PRO A 50 -1.20 2.90 -4.83
C PRO A 50 0.27 2.86 -5.26
N VAL A 51 1.09 3.66 -4.59
CA VAL A 51 2.54 3.76 -4.79
C VAL A 51 3.23 2.98 -3.69
N PHE A 52 4.04 1.98 -4.06
CA PHE A 52 4.80 1.21 -3.08
C PHE A 52 5.92 2.06 -2.49
N VAL A 53 5.95 2.13 -1.16
CA VAL A 53 6.92 2.93 -0.40
C VAL A 53 8.02 2.05 0.18
N GLY A 54 7.69 0.81 0.55
CA GLY A 54 8.66 -0.11 1.13
C GLY A 54 8.03 -1.11 2.10
N VAL A 55 8.87 -1.60 3.00
CA VAL A 55 8.47 -2.56 4.04
C VAL A 55 8.94 -2.07 5.41
N THR A 56 8.26 -2.46 6.47
CA THR A 56 8.68 -2.14 7.85
C THR A 56 9.99 -2.85 8.23
N ASN A 57 10.85 -2.19 9.00
CA ASN A 57 12.16 -2.71 9.44
C ASN A 57 12.10 -3.69 10.64
N GLY A 58 11.20 -4.68 10.59
CA GLY A 58 11.01 -5.67 11.66
C GLY A 58 11.11 -7.10 11.14
N ARG A 59 11.66 -8.03 11.92
CA ARG A 59 11.63 -9.48 11.59
C ARG A 59 10.29 -10.14 11.92
N ARG A 60 9.50 -9.52 12.80
CA ARG A 60 8.16 -9.94 13.21
C ARG A 60 7.19 -8.83 12.79
N ASN A 61 6.03 -9.21 12.26
CA ASN A 61 4.99 -8.29 11.74
C ASN A 61 5.52 -7.42 10.58
N VAL A 62 6.03 -8.06 9.53
CA VAL A 62 6.44 -7.34 8.32
C VAL A 62 5.19 -6.80 7.64
N GLN A 63 5.20 -5.51 7.30
CA GLN A 63 4.11 -4.89 6.55
C GLN A 63 4.62 -4.32 5.24
N LEU A 64 3.78 -4.39 4.21
CA LEU A 64 3.95 -3.62 2.98
C LEU A 64 3.38 -2.22 3.21
N LEU A 65 4.12 -1.21 2.75
CA LEU A 65 3.73 0.19 2.87
C LEU A 65 3.38 0.73 1.49
N TYR A 66 2.17 1.27 1.36
CA TYR A 66 1.71 1.96 0.16
C TYR A 66 1.22 3.35 0.51
N ASP A 67 1.49 4.33 -0.34
CA ASP A 67 0.81 5.62 -0.32
C ASP A 67 -0.27 5.63 -1.40
N VAL A 68 -1.46 6.10 -1.04
CA VAL A 68 -2.58 6.22 -1.97
C VAL A 68 -3.14 7.62 -1.86
N GLU A 69 -3.28 8.32 -2.99
CA GLU A 69 -4.06 9.55 -3.03
C GLU A 69 -5.53 9.21 -2.77
N VAL A 70 -6.18 9.99 -1.92
CA VAL A 70 -7.60 9.81 -1.60
C VAL A 70 -8.33 11.13 -1.75
N TYR A 71 -9.63 11.08 -2.05
CA TYR A 71 -10.45 12.29 -2.03
C TYR A 71 -10.51 12.87 -0.62
N SER A 72 -10.42 14.21 -0.52
CA SER A 72 -10.71 14.91 0.73
C SER A 72 -12.20 14.78 1.04
N ASP A 73 -12.55 14.53 2.30
CA ASP A 73 -13.93 14.64 2.76
C ASP A 73 -14.32 16.13 2.76
N THR A 74 -14.70 16.68 1.61
CA THR A 74 -15.34 18.00 1.56
C THR A 74 -16.81 17.84 1.91
N VAL A 75 -17.08 17.78 3.21
CA VAL A 75 -18.33 18.27 3.78
C VAL A 75 -17.99 19.40 4.74
N SER A 76 -17.77 20.59 4.18
CA SER A 76 -18.11 21.93 4.70
C SER A 76 -17.76 22.99 3.67
#